data_AF-A0A522V584-F1
#
_entry.id   AF-A0A522V584-F1
#
_cell.length_a   1.000
_cell.length_b   1.000
_cell.length_c   1.000
_cell.angle_alpha   90.00
_cell.angle_beta   90.00
_cell.angle_gamma   90.00
#
_symmetry.space_group_name_H-M   'P 1'
#
loop_
_entity.id
_entity.type
_entity.pdbx_description
1 polymer ?
#
loop_
_entity_poly.entity_id
_entity_poly.type
_entity_poly.pdbx_seq_one_letter_code
_entity_poly.pdbx_strand_id
1 'polypeptide(L)'
;MDTLMNVYNFISDKDFSVPLGQIIILVILNSGCLLLGKYKLGLLISYLFVFYWGFSLNRAEFINILGQTHFGLYIYALSGIAMLVAAVIGFFQKGYID
;
A
#
# COMPACT_ATOMS: atom_id res chain seq x y z
N MET A 1 10.83 10.36 29.34
CA MET A 1 9.50 10.52 28.73
C MET A 1 9.60 11.35 27.46
N ASP A 2 10.34 12.46 27.51
CA ASP A 2 10.48 13.41 26.38
C ASP A 2 11.15 12.80 25.15
N THR A 3 12.14 11.93 25.34
CA THR A 3 12.82 11.21 24.25
C THR A 3 11.88 10.28 23.48
N LEU A 4 11.02 9.54 24.19
CA LEU A 4 10.02 8.66 23.57
C LEU A 4 8.97 9.47 22.80
N MET A 5 8.55 10.61 23.35
CA MET A 5 7.60 11.51 22.71
C MET A 5 8.18 12.09 21.41
N ASN A 6 9.45 12.50 21.43
CA ASN A 6 10.15 13.02 20.25
C ASN A 6 10.28 11.97 19.15
N VAL A 7 10.60 10.73 19.50
CA VAL A 7 10.68 9.61 18.54
C VAL A 7 9.30 9.31 17.94
N TYR A 8 8.23 9.30 18.76
CA TYR A 8 6.87 9.10 18.28
C TYR A 8 6.44 10.20 17.29
N ASN A 9 6.72 11.46 17.63
CA ASN A 9 6.43 12.60 16.78
C ASN A 9 7.18 12.51 15.45
N PHE A 10 8.46 12.16 15.48
CA PHE A 10 9.28 11.98 14.28
C PHE A 10 8.76 10.86 13.36
N ILE A 11 8.37 9.72 13.93
CA ILE A 11 7.88 8.56 13.16
C ILE A 11 6.47 8.80 12.60
N SER A 12 5.67 9.61 13.30
CA SER A 12 4.29 9.96 12.93
C SER A 12 4.20 11.26 12.11
N ASP A 13 5.34 11.88 11.82
CA ASP A 13 5.41 13.14 11.13
C ASP A 13 4.80 13.02 9.72
N LYS A 14 3.97 14.00 9.36
CA LYS A 14 3.28 14.09 8.07
C LYS A 14 4.05 14.91 7.05
N ASP A 15 5.19 15.49 7.43
CA ASP A 15 6.09 16.17 6.50
C ASP A 15 6.70 15.19 5.47
N PHE A 16 6.73 13.89 5.80
CA PHE A 16 7.04 12.85 4.83
C PHE A 16 5.82 12.53 3.97
N SER A 17 6.04 12.36 2.66
CA SER A 17 5.03 11.86 1.72
C SER A 17 4.32 10.59 2.21
N VAL A 18 5.07 9.70 2.89
CA VAL A 18 4.50 8.57 3.60
C VAL A 18 5.07 8.57 5.02
N PRO A 19 4.25 8.61 6.08
CA PRO A 19 4.73 8.56 7.45
C PRO A 19 5.61 7.33 7.71
N LEU A 20 6.76 7.55 8.33
CA LEU A 20 7.78 6.52 8.54
C LEU A 20 7.22 5.32 9.32
N GLY A 21 6.31 5.55 10.26
CA GLY A 21 5.65 4.49 11.01
C GLY A 21 4.93 3.49 10.11
N GLN A 22 4.30 3.94 9.02
CA GLN A 22 3.61 3.05 8.09
C GLN A 22 4.58 2.22 7.24
N ILE A 23 5.73 2.80 6.88
CA ILE A 23 6.80 2.08 6.18
C ILE A 23 7.38 0.98 7.09
N ILE A 24 7.61 1.29 8.37
CA ILE A 24 8.10 0.31 9.35
C ILE A 24 7.12 -0.86 9.46
N ILE A 25 5.82 -0.60 9.56
CA ILE A 25 4.79 -1.64 9.61
C ILE A 25 4.81 -2.49 8.33
N LEU A 26 4.94 -1.89 7.15
CA LEU A 26 5.03 -2.61 5.88
C LEU A 26 6.23 -3.57 5.85
N VAL A 27 7.40 -3.13 6.34
CA VAL A 27 8.61 -3.94 6.40
C VAL A 27 8.44 -5.12 7.35
N ILE A 28 7.85 -4.89 8.53
CA ILE A 28 7.57 -5.95 9.51
C ILE A 28 6.60 -6.99 8.92
N LEU A 29 5.51 -6.55 8.30
CA LEU A 29 4.53 -7.44 7.68
C LEU A 29 5.14 -8.27 6.55
N ASN A 30 5.93 -7.65 5.66
CA ASN A 30 6.60 -8.38 4.57
C ASN A 30 7.64 -9.36 5.10
N SER A 31 8.43 -8.96 6.10
CA SER A 31 9.39 -9.85 6.75
C SER A 31 8.68 -11.04 7.40
N GLY A 32 7.55 -10.81 8.08
CA GLY A 32 6.71 -11.88 8.62
C GLY A 32 6.17 -12.82 7.52
N CYS A 33 5.71 -12.27 6.40
CA CYS A 33 5.24 -13.08 5.26
C CYS A 33 6.35 -13.94 4.67
N LEU A 34 7.57 -13.41 4.55
CA LEU A 34 8.75 -14.14 4.09
C LEU A 34 9.12 -15.28 5.05
N LEU A 35 9.16 -15.01 6.36
CA LEU A 35 9.47 -16.02 7.38
C LEU A 35 8.44 -17.16 7.43
N LEU A 36 7.17 -16.86 7.14
CA LEU A 36 6.09 -17.85 7.07
C LEU A 36 6.00 -18.56 5.70
N GLY A 37 6.90 -18.26 4.76
CA GLY A 37 6.87 -18.79 3.39
C GLY A 37 5.66 -18.32 2.56
N LYS A 38 4.94 -17.30 3.02
CA LYS A 38 3.73 -16.74 2.37
C LYS A 38 4.08 -15.56 1.47
N TYR A 39 5.01 -15.75 0.54
CA TYR A 39 5.51 -14.68 -0.35
C TYR A 39 4.40 -14.01 -1.18
N LYS A 40 3.38 -14.76 -1.62
CA LYS A 40 2.21 -14.22 -2.33
C LYS A 40 1.43 -13.20 -1.51
N LEU A 41 1.36 -13.41 -0.19
CA LEU A 41 0.65 -12.53 0.74
C LEU A 41 1.45 -11.25 1.01
N GLY A 42 2.77 -11.36 1.16
CA GLY A 42 3.64 -10.17 1.24
C GLY A 42 3.57 -9.30 -0.01
N LEU A 43 3.53 -9.95 -1.18
CA LEU A 43 3.35 -9.25 -2.47
C LEU A 43 2.02 -8.50 -2.52
N LEU A 44 0.91 -9.13 -2.10
CA LEU A 44 -0.40 -8.47 -2.01
C LEU A 44 -0.39 -7.27 -1.08
N ILE A 45 0.15 -7.42 0.13
CA ILE A 45 0.25 -6.31 1.11
C ILE A 45 1.02 -5.14 0.50
N SER A 46 2.11 -5.42 -0.19
CA SER A 46 2.95 -4.40 -0.83
C SER A 46 2.21 -3.68 -1.96
N TYR A 47 1.47 -4.41 -2.79
CA TYR A 47 0.66 -3.80 -3.84
C TYR A 47 -0.46 -2.92 -3.29
N LEU A 48 -1.18 -3.38 -2.25
CA LEU A 48 -2.21 -2.59 -1.58
C LEU A 48 -1.65 -1.33 -0.92
N PHE A 49 -0.45 -1.43 -0.35
CA PHE A 49 0.22 -0.29 0.27
C PHE A 49 0.55 0.80 -0.76
N VAL A 50 1.16 0.40 -1.89
CA VAL A 50 1.49 1.32 -2.98
C VAL A 50 0.23 1.93 -3.59
N PHE A 51 -0.84 1.14 -3.73
CA PHE A 51 -2.13 1.63 -4.20
C PHE A 51 -2.71 2.69 -3.24
N TYR A 52 -2.80 2.39 -1.94
CA TYR A 52 -3.33 3.34 -0.97
C TYR A 52 -2.54 4.67 -0.94
N TRP A 53 -1.22 4.59 -0.79
CA TRP A 53 -0.37 5.78 -0.69
C TRP A 53 -0.21 6.52 -2.00
N GLY A 54 -0.13 5.80 -3.12
CA GLY A 54 -0.11 6.37 -4.46
C GLY A 54 -1.33 7.23 -4.73
N PHE A 55 -2.52 6.79 -4.30
CA PHE A 55 -3.72 7.62 -4.36
C PHE A 55 -3.67 8.81 -3.42
N SER A 56 -3.39 8.54 -2.13
CA SER A 56 -3.46 9.57 -1.08
C SER A 56 -2.54 10.75 -1.39
N LEU A 57 -1.37 10.48 -1.96
CA LEU A 57 -0.39 11.50 -2.35
C LEU A 57 -0.77 12.27 -3.61
N ASN A 58 -1.34 11.60 -4.61
CA ASN A 58 -1.61 12.18 -5.92
C ASN A 58 -3.07 12.58 -6.11
N ARG A 59 -3.92 12.47 -5.08
CA ARG A 59 -5.37 12.74 -5.17
C ARG A 59 -5.70 14.10 -5.78
N ALA A 60 -4.91 15.13 -5.45
CA ALA A 60 -5.13 16.49 -5.91
C ALA A 60 -4.82 16.60 -7.42
N GLU A 61 -3.71 16.03 -7.85
CA GLU A 61 -3.33 15.96 -9.27
C GLU A 61 -4.34 15.14 -10.09
N PHE A 62 -4.81 14.00 -9.57
CA PHE A 62 -5.83 13.20 -10.24
C PHE A 62 -7.15 13.96 -10.45
N ILE A 63 -7.58 14.76 -9.47
CA ILE A 63 -8.77 15.59 -9.57
C ILE A 63 -8.56 16.74 -10.57
N ASN A 64 -7.37 17.34 -10.58
CA ASN A 64 -7.03 18.47 -11.46
C ASN A 64 -6.90 18.06 -12.93
N ILE A 65 -6.19 16.96 -13.24
CA ILE A 65 -5.97 16.47 -14.61
C ILE A 65 -7.31 16.12 -15.30
N LEU A 66 -8.31 15.71 -14.53
CA LEU A 66 -9.59 15.22 -15.05
C LEU A 66 -10.72 16.26 -14.93
N GLY A 67 -10.36 17.53 -14.72
CA GLY A 67 -11.30 18.66 -14.80
C GLY A 67 -12.37 18.65 -13.71
N GLN A 68 -12.01 18.24 -12.48
CA GLN A 68 -12.94 18.05 -11.34
C GLN A 68 -14.02 16.99 -11.56
N THR A 69 -13.87 16.16 -12.59
CA THR A 69 -14.81 15.06 -12.84
C THR A 69 -14.46 13.87 -11.97
N HIS A 70 -15.46 13.23 -11.35
CA HIS A 70 -15.28 12.00 -10.55
C HIS A 70 -14.72 10.80 -11.35
N PHE A 71 -14.53 10.94 -12.67
CA PHE A 71 -14.04 9.92 -13.58
C PHE A 71 -12.68 9.32 -13.18
N GLY A 72 -11.76 10.14 -12.69
CA GLY A 72 -10.44 9.68 -12.22
C GLY A 72 -10.51 8.75 -11.04
N LEU A 73 -11.43 9.04 -10.13
CA LEU A 73 -11.65 8.24 -8.94
C LEU A 73 -12.23 6.88 -9.33
N TYR A 74 -13.12 6.81 -10.32
CA TYR A 74 -13.65 5.55 -10.84
C TYR A 74 -12.58 4.69 -11.52
N ILE A 75 -11.73 5.28 -12.37
CA ILE A 75 -10.62 4.56 -13.01
C ILE A 75 -9.64 4.03 -11.97
N TYR A 76 -9.31 4.87 -10.99
CA TYR A 76 -8.43 4.48 -9.91
C TYR A 76 -9.01 3.32 -9.10
N ALA A 77 -10.27 3.43 -8.68
CA ALA A 77 -10.99 2.35 -7.99
C ALA A 77 -11.05 1.06 -8.81
N LEU A 78 -11.30 1.16 -10.12
CA LEU A 78 -11.33 0.02 -11.02
C LEU A 78 -9.96 -0.68 -11.09
N SER A 79 -8.86 0.07 -11.14
CA SER A 79 -7.51 -0.51 -11.10
C SER A 79 -7.21 -1.24 -9.79
N GLY A 80 -7.73 -0.74 -8.67
CA GLY A 80 -7.67 -1.44 -7.38
C GLY A 80 -8.45 -2.75 -7.36
N ILE A 81 -9.65 -2.76 -7.95
CA ILE A 81 -10.45 -3.97 -8.11
C ILE A 81 -9.73 -4.98 -9.02
N ALA A 82 -9.17 -4.53 -10.15
CA ALA A 82 -8.41 -5.40 -11.05
C ALA A 82 -7.20 -6.03 -10.36
N MET A 83 -6.50 -5.26 -9.53
CA MET A 83 -5.39 -5.75 -8.70
C MET A 83 -5.84 -6.80 -7.68
N LEU A 84 -6.97 -6.58 -7.00
CA LEU A 84 -7.54 -7.57 -6.08
C LEU A 84 -7.93 -8.86 -6.83
N VAL A 85 -8.55 -8.75 -8.01
CA VAL A 85 -8.88 -9.91 -8.85
C VAL A 85 -7.61 -10.67 -9.25
N ALA A 86 -6.59 -9.96 -9.72
CA ALA A 86 -5.30 -10.57 -10.06
C ALA A 86 -4.65 -11.27 -8.86
N ALA A 87 -4.74 -10.67 -7.67
CA ALA A 87 -4.24 -11.28 -6.44
C ALA A 87 -5.00 -12.56 -6.07
N VAL A 88 -6.33 -12.53 -6.13
CA VAL A 88 -7.19 -13.70 -5.87
C VAL A 88 -6.84 -14.84 -6.84
N ILE A 89 -6.74 -14.54 -8.14
CA ILE A 89 -6.31 -15.53 -9.15
C ILE A 89 -4.92 -16.08 -8.82
N GLY A 90 -3.97 -15.22 -8.45
CA GLY A 90 -2.61 -15.60 -8.07
C GLY A 90 -2.56 -16.49 -6.82
N PHE A 91 -3.48 -16.34 -5.88
CA PHE A 91 -3.60 -17.24 -4.72
C PHE A 91 -4.11 -18.63 -5.12
N PHE A 92 -5.07 -18.71 -6.05
CA PHE A 92 -5.63 -19.98 -6.52
C PHE A 92 -4.73 -20.73 -7.50
N GLN A 93 -3.78 -20.06 -8.15
CA GLN A 93 -2.74 -20.74 -8.92
C GLN A 93 -1.82 -21.53 -7.99
N LYS A 94 -2.00 -22.86 -7.94
CA LYS A 94 -1.09 -23.77 -7.23
C LYS A 94 0.30 -23.64 -7.87
N GLY A 95 1.31 -23.32 -7.06
CA GLY A 95 2.70 -23.24 -7.53
C GLY A 95 3.12 -24.61 -8.05
N TYR A 96 3.54 -24.67 -9.32
CA TYR A 96 4.01 -25.87 -9.99
C TYR A 96 5.48 -26.14 -9.60
N ILE A 97 5.76 -26.29 -8.31
CA ILE A 97 7.06 -26.74 -7.81
C ILE A 97 6.75 -27.59 -6.57
N ASP A 98 6.56 -28.89 -6.85
CA ASP A 98 6.66 -29.97 -5.86
C ASP A 98 8.14 -30.24 -5.55
#